data_AF-A0A518CI34-F1
#
_entry.id   AF-A0A518CI34-F1
#
_cell.length_a   1.000
_cell.length_b   1.000
_cell.length_c   1.000
_cell.angle_alpha   90.00
_cell.angle_beta   90.00
_cell.angle_gamma   90.00
#
_symmetry.space_group_name_H-M   'P 1'
#
loop_
_entity.id
_entity.type
_entity.pdbx_description
1 polymer ?
#
loop_
_entity_poly.entity_id
_entity_poly.type
_entity_poly.pdbx_seq_one_letter_code
_entity_poly.pdbx_strand_id
1 'polypeptide(L)'
;MNVDQNLINDIVQGVLQQLQPTAAPVTLSSPSVFLVKEKLWTADLLEDLVPAQVKVVQQLPGTIVTPSGRDYLRQNHIDVIQSENNNGSNTTAGIQTWKVLVVKSASAFESCWPELERSRSTNWNRQQANDVDSAVTETISILCRGEASGVVILTDRPEEAACFANRNHQVRAVATLSADRMKQLKTSLQPNAVCLDPQNLSYMELRQLWRALS
;
A
#
# COMPACT_ATOMS: atom_id res chain seq x y z
N MET A 1 74.25 11.15 -25.71
CA MET A 1 73.20 10.15 -25.99
C MET A 1 71.86 10.85 -25.81
N ASN A 2 71.25 11.30 -26.91
CA ASN A 2 69.94 11.94 -26.87
C ASN A 2 68.88 10.84 -26.81
N VAL A 3 68.22 10.72 -25.67
CA VAL A 3 67.08 9.82 -25.52
C VAL A 3 65.91 10.46 -26.27
N ASP A 4 65.36 9.75 -27.26
CA ASP A 4 64.26 10.23 -28.10
C ASP A 4 63.03 10.54 -27.24
N GLN A 5 62.71 11.83 -27.11
CA GLN A 5 61.58 12.34 -26.31
C GLN A 5 60.23 11.80 -26.81
N ASN A 6 60.14 11.47 -28.10
CA ASN A 6 58.95 10.85 -28.68
C ASN A 6 58.72 9.43 -28.16
N LEU A 7 59.79 8.67 -27.94
CA LEU A 7 59.73 7.30 -27.44
C LEU A 7 59.34 7.28 -25.95
N ILE A 8 59.73 8.31 -25.20
CA ILE A 8 59.28 8.50 -23.81
C ILE A 8 57.78 8.82 -23.77
N ASN A 9 57.28 9.69 -24.64
CA ASN A 9 55.85 10.04 -24.67
C ASN A 9 54.96 8.85 -25.05
N ASP A 10 55.40 8.00 -25.98
CA ASP A 10 54.66 6.81 -26.36
C ASP A 10 54.59 5.77 -25.22
N ILE A 11 55.68 5.62 -24.45
CA ILE A 11 55.70 4.76 -23.26
C ILE A 11 54.77 5.33 -22.17
N VAL A 12 54.79 6.64 -21.93
CA VAL A 12 53.93 7.28 -20.93
C VAL A 12 52.46 7.16 -21.31
N GLN A 13 52.10 7.31 -22.59
CA GLN A 13 50.72 7.09 -23.04
C GLN A 13 50.28 5.63 -22.91
N GLY A 14 51.16 4.67 -23.24
CA GLY A 14 50.87 3.25 -23.07
C GLY A 14 50.63 2.86 -21.61
N VAL A 15 51.42 3.41 -20.69
CA VAL A 15 51.27 3.17 -19.24
C VAL A 15 50.04 3.88 -18.68
N LEU A 16 49.69 5.08 -19.16
CA LEU A 16 48.46 5.77 -18.76
C LEU A 16 47.19 5.07 -19.26
N GLN A 17 47.22 4.42 -20.43
CA GLN A 17 46.12 3.56 -20.88
C GLN A 17 46.03 2.27 -20.04
N GLN A 18 47.15 1.67 -19.65
CA GLN A 18 47.16 0.48 -18.79
C GLN A 18 46.79 0.76 -17.34
N LEU A 19 46.96 2.00 -16.86
CA LEU A 19 46.58 2.44 -15.51
C LEU A 19 45.19 3.06 -15.42
N GLN A 20 44.40 3.08 -16.50
CA GLN A 20 42.97 3.36 -16.37
C GLN A 20 42.33 2.18 -15.61
N PRO A 21 41.83 2.39 -14.39
CA PRO A 21 41.04 1.37 -13.73
C PRO A 21 39.79 1.21 -14.59
N THR A 22 39.58 0.02 -15.14
CA THR A 22 38.26 -0.43 -15.59
C THR A 22 37.35 -0.36 -14.38
N ALA A 23 36.72 0.80 -14.21
CA ALA A 23 35.54 0.95 -13.38
C ALA A 23 34.44 0.16 -14.10
N ALA A 24 34.45 -1.16 -13.89
CA ALA A 24 33.20 -1.88 -13.82
C ALA A 24 32.28 -1.03 -12.91
N PRO A 25 31.01 -0.79 -13.27
CA PRO A 25 30.10 -0.23 -12.31
C PRO A 25 30.17 -1.14 -11.08
N VAL A 26 30.74 -0.60 -10.00
CA VAL A 26 30.48 -1.11 -8.67
C VAL A 26 28.98 -0.97 -8.52
N THR A 27 28.26 -2.03 -8.86
CA THR A 27 26.97 -2.30 -8.26
C THR A 27 27.27 -2.26 -6.78
N LEU A 28 26.87 -1.16 -6.12
CA LEU A 28 26.72 -1.11 -4.68
C LEU A 28 26.11 -2.44 -4.31
N SER A 29 26.88 -3.29 -3.62
CA SER A 29 26.36 -4.52 -3.07
C SER A 29 25.19 -4.08 -2.21
N SER A 30 23.98 -4.33 -2.70
CA SER A 30 22.75 -4.11 -1.97
C SER A 30 22.98 -4.65 -0.56
N PRO A 31 22.60 -3.93 0.51
CA PRO A 31 22.70 -4.51 1.84
C PRO A 31 22.06 -5.90 1.77
N SER A 32 22.78 -6.92 2.23
CA SER A 32 22.29 -8.29 2.27
C SER A 32 21.11 -8.33 3.24
N VAL A 33 19.93 -8.01 2.72
CA VAL A 33 18.68 -7.99 3.46
C VAL A 33 18.36 -9.43 3.82
N PHE A 34 18.39 -9.74 5.11
CA PHE A 34 18.06 -11.07 5.60
C PHE A 34 16.59 -11.14 5.97
N LEU A 35 15.87 -12.07 5.36
CA LEU A 35 14.45 -12.29 5.62
C LEU A 35 14.28 -13.26 6.79
N VAL A 36 13.78 -12.74 7.92
CA VAL A 36 13.36 -13.55 9.06
C VAL A 36 11.88 -13.89 8.87
N LYS A 37 11.56 -15.19 8.74
CA LYS A 37 10.21 -15.66 8.36
C LYS A 37 9.27 -15.80 9.56
N GLU A 38 9.82 -15.70 10.76
CA GLU A 38 9.14 -15.89 12.02
C GLU A 38 8.24 -14.70 12.34
N LYS A 39 7.04 -15.00 12.84
CA LYS A 39 6.04 -13.99 13.20
C LYS A 39 6.33 -13.29 14.53
N LEU A 40 7.12 -13.90 15.42
CA LEU A 40 7.49 -13.33 16.71
C LEU A 40 9.01 -13.22 16.79
N TRP A 41 9.53 -12.00 16.94
CA TRP A 41 10.96 -11.75 17.05
C TRP A 41 11.33 -11.48 18.51
N THR A 42 12.00 -12.45 19.14
CA THR A 42 12.66 -12.34 20.44
C THR A 42 14.18 -12.24 20.26
N ALA A 43 14.91 -11.83 21.31
CA ALA A 43 16.37 -11.77 21.26
C ALA A 43 17.00 -13.12 20.92
N ASP A 44 16.60 -14.19 21.63
CA ASP A 44 17.14 -15.54 21.43
C ASP A 44 16.91 -16.05 19.99
N LEU A 45 15.72 -15.80 19.43
CA LEU A 45 15.41 -16.18 18.06
C LEU A 45 16.22 -15.39 17.04
N LEU A 46 16.46 -14.10 17.27
CA LEU A 46 17.28 -13.29 16.38
C LEU A 46 18.75 -13.67 16.46
N GLU A 47 19.25 -14.07 17.63
CA GLU A 47 20.62 -14.56 17.82
C GLU A 47 20.87 -15.87 17.07
N ASP A 48 19.91 -16.79 17.08
CA ASP A 48 20.01 -18.07 16.38
C ASP A 48 19.85 -17.93 14.86
N LEU A 49 18.98 -17.02 14.42
CA LEU A 49 18.55 -16.94 13.02
C LEU A 49 19.31 -15.91 12.20
N VAL A 50 19.80 -14.82 12.79
CA VAL A 50 20.45 -13.72 12.06
C VAL A 50 21.97 -13.91 12.06
N PRO A 51 22.60 -14.16 10.90
CA PRO A 51 24.05 -14.24 10.82
C PRO A 51 24.71 -12.92 11.26
N ALA A 52 25.83 -12.99 11.99
CA ALA A 52 26.54 -11.83 12.54
C ALA A 52 27.00 -10.76 11.52
N GLN A 53 26.93 -11.07 10.22
CA GLN A 53 27.33 -10.17 9.12
C GLN A 53 26.15 -9.38 8.54
N VAL A 54 24.92 -9.67 8.97
CA VAL A 54 23.71 -9.00 8.49
C VAL A 54 23.56 -7.67 9.22
N LYS A 55 23.46 -6.59 8.45
CA LYS A 55 23.17 -5.25 8.96
C LYS A 55 21.73 -4.81 8.75
N VAL A 56 20.96 -5.59 7.99
CA VAL A 56 19.59 -5.24 7.61
C VAL A 56 18.71 -6.48 7.63
N VAL A 57 17.64 -6.46 8.42
CA VAL A 57 16.62 -7.52 8.44
C VAL A 57 15.31 -7.02 7.85
N GLN A 58 14.64 -7.88 7.09
CA GLN A 58 13.33 -7.60 6.51
C GLN A 58 12.23 -8.10 7.43
N GLN A 59 11.40 -7.18 7.92
CA GLN A 59 10.24 -7.49 8.75
C GLN A 59 9.02 -7.77 7.89
N LEU A 60 8.44 -8.96 8.03
CA LEU A 60 7.18 -9.29 7.35
C LEU A 60 5.98 -8.57 7.99
N PRO A 61 4.93 -8.26 7.21
CA PRO A 61 3.70 -7.67 7.76
C PRO A 61 3.07 -8.58 8.81
N GLY A 62 2.73 -8.01 9.98
CA GLY A 62 2.15 -8.76 11.09
C GLY A 62 3.17 -9.49 11.98
N THR A 63 4.47 -9.30 11.73
CA THR A 63 5.52 -9.71 12.66
C THR A 63 5.52 -8.83 13.91
N ILE A 64 5.44 -9.46 15.09
CA ILE A 64 5.52 -8.83 16.40
C ILE A 64 6.98 -8.86 16.86
N VAL A 65 7.57 -7.69 17.08
CA VAL A 65 8.90 -7.58 17.69
C VAL A 65 8.73 -7.33 19.19
N THR A 66 9.27 -8.21 20.02
CA THR A 66 9.22 -8.03 21.47
C THR A 66 10.20 -6.94 21.92
N PRO A 67 10.05 -6.38 23.14
CA PRO A 67 11.04 -5.45 23.69
C PRO A 67 12.46 -6.01 23.66
N SER A 68 12.64 -7.30 24.01
CA SER A 68 13.94 -7.98 23.96
C SER A 68 14.50 -8.10 22.54
N GLY A 69 13.67 -8.44 21.55
CA GLY A 69 14.10 -8.46 20.15
C GLY A 69 14.51 -7.08 19.63
N ARG A 70 13.81 -6.01 20.06
CA ARG A 70 14.16 -4.63 19.70
C ARG A 70 15.50 -4.19 20.30
N ASP A 71 15.78 -4.59 21.54
CA ASP A 71 17.06 -4.29 22.19
C ASP A 71 18.22 -5.03 21.52
N TYR A 72 18.03 -6.30 21.12
CA TYR A 72 19.01 -7.06 20.36
C TYR A 72 19.37 -6.37 19.03
N LEU A 73 18.37 -5.94 18.25
CA LEU A 73 18.58 -5.25 16.97
C LEU A 73 19.37 -3.95 17.15
N ARG A 74 19.08 -3.19 18.22
CA ARG A 74 19.79 -1.95 18.54
C ARG A 74 21.25 -2.20 18.93
N GLN A 75 21.51 -3.20 19.76
CA GLN A 75 22.86 -3.55 20.24
C GLN A 75 23.77 -4.02 19.10
N ASN A 76 23.21 -4.75 18.14
CA ASN A 76 23.96 -5.31 17.02
C ASN A 76 23.98 -4.40 15.77
N HIS A 77 23.46 -3.17 15.87
CA HIS A 77 23.37 -2.22 14.75
C HIS A 77 22.69 -2.81 13.51
N ILE A 78 21.61 -3.56 13.72
CA ILE A 78 20.83 -4.19 12.67
C ILE A 78 19.62 -3.30 12.37
N ASP A 79 19.59 -2.73 11.18
CA ASP A 79 18.47 -1.96 10.68
C ASP A 79 17.30 -2.87 10.31
N VAL A 80 16.09 -2.44 10.62
CA VAL A 80 14.87 -3.17 10.24
C VAL A 80 14.23 -2.44 9.08
N ILE A 81 14.21 -3.09 7.92
CA ILE A 81 13.41 -2.64 6.78
C ILE A 81 12.09 -3.40 6.84
N GLN A 82 10.97 -2.68 6.87
CA GLN A 82 9.69 -3.34 6.69
C GLN A 82 9.62 -3.85 5.26
N SER A 83 9.25 -5.12 5.08
CA SER A 83 8.87 -5.60 3.77
C SER A 83 7.70 -4.75 3.31
N GLU A 84 7.97 -3.83 2.39
CA GLU A 84 6.93 -3.15 1.67
C GLU A 84 6.14 -4.24 0.94
N ASN A 85 5.03 -4.67 1.52
CA ASN A 85 3.86 -4.79 0.66
C ASN A 85 3.77 -3.43 -0.03
N ASN A 86 3.78 -3.41 -1.36
CA ASN A 86 3.60 -2.21 -2.19
C ASN A 86 2.28 -1.49 -1.79
N ASN A 87 2.34 -0.79 -0.68
CA ASN A 87 1.40 0.13 -0.06
C ASN A 87 2.22 1.26 0.58
N GLY A 88 3.41 1.49 0.03
CA GLY A 88 4.08 2.77 0.12
C GLY A 88 3.20 3.80 -0.58
N SER A 89 2.62 4.67 0.25
CA SER A 89 2.19 6.01 -0.13
C SER A 89 3.36 6.76 -0.77
N ASN A 90 3.66 6.45 -2.02
CA ASN A 90 4.51 7.25 -2.89
C ASN A 90 3.59 8.08 -3.77
N THR A 91 3.72 9.38 -3.61
CA THR A 91 3.06 10.46 -4.36
C THR A 91 3.50 10.51 -5.82
N THR A 92 3.26 9.43 -6.55
CA THR A 92 2.88 9.49 -7.96
C THR A 92 1.37 9.43 -7.97
N ALA A 93 0.72 10.44 -8.53
CA ALA A 93 -0.74 10.48 -8.71
C ALA A 93 -1.19 9.33 -9.63
N GLY A 94 -1.17 8.11 -9.12
CA GLY A 94 -1.77 6.94 -9.72
C GLY A 94 -3.28 7.04 -9.55
N ILE A 95 -4.00 6.63 -10.58
CA ILE A 95 -5.46 6.60 -10.56
C ILE A 95 -5.90 5.72 -9.39
N GLN A 96 -6.61 6.29 -8.42
CA GLN A 96 -7.14 5.51 -7.30
C GLN A 96 -8.23 4.56 -7.82
N THR A 97 -8.15 3.29 -7.43
CA THR A 97 -9.18 2.30 -7.80
C THR A 97 -10.17 2.18 -6.66
N TRP A 98 -11.45 2.38 -6.96
CA TRP A 98 -12.56 2.20 -6.03
C TRP A 98 -13.53 1.15 -6.56
N LYS A 99 -14.02 0.29 -5.67
CA LYS A 99 -15.04 -0.72 -6.02
C LYS A 99 -16.38 -0.36 -5.39
N VAL A 100 -17.47 -0.62 -6.12
CA VAL A 100 -18.85 -0.48 -5.62
C VAL A 100 -19.50 -1.86 -5.64
N LEU A 101 -19.86 -2.35 -4.46
CA LEU A 101 -20.61 -3.59 -4.27
C LEU A 101 -22.08 -3.24 -4.11
N VAL A 102 -22.90 -3.68 -5.06
CA VAL A 102 -24.33 -3.40 -5.10
C VAL A 102 -25.08 -4.59 -4.54
N VAL A 103 -25.60 -4.49 -3.32
CA VAL A 103 -26.58 -5.43 -2.76
C VAL A 103 -27.98 -4.98 -3.14
N LYS A 104 -28.25 -3.69 -2.95
CA LYS A 104 -29.49 -3.03 -3.38
C LYS A 104 -29.16 -1.88 -4.32
N SER A 105 -29.91 -1.78 -5.41
CA SER A 105 -29.83 -0.63 -6.33
C SER A 105 -31.06 0.26 -6.21
N ALA A 106 -30.88 1.54 -6.56
CA ALA A 106 -31.94 2.53 -6.71
C ALA A 106 -31.78 3.26 -8.04
N SER A 107 -32.88 3.79 -8.61
CA SER A 107 -32.87 4.50 -9.90
C SER A 107 -31.94 5.72 -9.91
N ALA A 108 -31.80 6.40 -8.77
CA ALA A 108 -30.88 7.52 -8.62
C ALA A 108 -29.41 7.08 -8.77
N PHE A 109 -29.04 5.91 -8.26
CA PHE A 109 -27.71 5.33 -8.44
C PHE A 109 -27.45 4.93 -9.89
N GLU A 110 -28.39 4.23 -10.53
CA GLU A 110 -28.27 3.84 -11.94
C GLU A 110 -28.09 5.05 -12.87
N SER A 111 -28.77 6.15 -12.57
CA SER A 111 -28.64 7.41 -13.32
C SER A 111 -27.29 8.10 -13.09
N CYS A 112 -26.69 7.92 -11.90
CA CYS A 112 -25.41 8.52 -11.54
C CYS A 112 -24.20 7.69 -12.00
N TRP A 113 -24.37 6.36 -12.16
CA TRP A 113 -23.28 5.45 -12.49
C TRP A 113 -22.49 5.84 -13.76
N PRO A 114 -23.13 6.21 -14.89
CA PRO A 114 -22.38 6.58 -16.10
C PRO A 114 -21.53 7.84 -15.95
N GLU A 115 -21.85 8.74 -15.01
CA GLU A 115 -21.00 9.91 -14.70
C GLU A 115 -19.77 9.46 -13.89
N LEU A 116 -19.97 8.53 -12.96
CA LEU A 116 -18.92 7.99 -12.09
C LEU A 116 -17.90 7.16 -12.88
N GLU A 117 -18.37 6.28 -13.76
CA GLU A 117 -17.55 5.44 -14.64
C GLU A 117 -16.68 6.26 -15.61
N ARG A 118 -17.14 7.45 -16.00
CA ARG A 118 -16.38 8.38 -16.85
C ARG A 118 -15.42 9.28 -16.08
N SER A 119 -15.38 9.19 -14.75
CA SER A 119 -14.48 10.00 -13.94
C SER A 119 -13.02 9.68 -14.28
N ARG A 120 -12.22 10.72 -14.54
CA ARG A 120 -10.80 10.57 -14.89
C ARG A 120 -9.87 10.45 -13.68
N SER A 121 -10.35 10.85 -12.49
CA SER A 121 -9.53 10.86 -11.27
C SER A 121 -9.48 9.52 -10.56
N THR A 122 -10.50 8.67 -10.80
CA THR A 122 -10.75 7.47 -10.00
C THR A 122 -11.30 6.39 -10.92
N ASN A 123 -10.68 5.21 -10.88
CA ASN A 123 -11.16 4.05 -11.62
C ASN A 123 -12.23 3.35 -10.77
N TRP A 124 -13.49 3.48 -11.20
CA TRP A 124 -14.63 2.88 -10.52
C TRP A 124 -15.01 1.55 -11.17
N ASN A 125 -15.12 0.51 -10.35
CA ASN A 125 -15.60 -0.79 -10.79
C ASN A 125 -16.86 -1.18 -10.00
N ARG A 126 -17.90 -1.62 -10.71
CA ARG A 126 -19.15 -2.09 -10.10
C ARG A 126 -19.20 -3.61 -10.11
N GLN A 127 -19.58 -4.18 -8.98
CA GLN A 127 -19.88 -5.59 -8.83
C GLN A 127 -21.22 -5.76 -8.13
N GLN A 128 -21.98 -6.77 -8.53
CA GLN A 128 -23.22 -7.14 -7.87
C GLN A 128 -22.89 -8.11 -6.72
N ALA A 129 -23.49 -7.89 -5.56
CA ALA A 129 -23.47 -8.81 -4.44
C ALA A 129 -24.87 -9.40 -4.22
N ASN A 130 -24.92 -10.63 -3.71
CA ASN A 130 -26.18 -11.34 -3.47
C ASN A 130 -26.87 -10.84 -2.19
N ASP A 131 -26.08 -10.60 -1.15
CA ASP A 131 -26.52 -10.20 0.18
C ASP A 131 -25.45 -9.35 0.89
N VAL A 132 -25.79 -8.87 2.09
CA VAL A 132 -24.92 -8.01 2.91
C VAL A 132 -23.68 -8.76 3.38
N ASP A 133 -23.81 -10.02 3.81
CA ASP A 133 -22.70 -10.80 4.35
C ASP A 133 -21.64 -11.10 3.28
N SER A 134 -22.09 -11.43 2.07
CA SER A 134 -21.28 -11.63 0.87
C SER A 134 -20.56 -10.33 0.49
N ALA A 135 -21.27 -9.19 0.50
CA ALA A 135 -20.66 -7.89 0.20
C ALA A 135 -19.60 -7.49 1.23
N VAL A 136 -19.85 -7.75 2.52
CA VAL A 136 -18.88 -7.50 3.59
C VAL A 136 -17.65 -8.41 3.44
N THR A 137 -17.86 -9.70 3.19
CA THR A 137 -16.78 -10.67 2.97
C THR A 137 -15.90 -10.27 1.78
N GLU A 138 -16.53 -9.87 0.68
CA GLU A 138 -15.83 -9.40 -0.52
C GLU A 138 -15.10 -8.07 -0.26
N THR A 139 -15.71 -7.13 0.47
CA THR A 139 -15.07 -5.86 0.88
C THR A 139 -13.79 -6.13 1.67
N ILE A 140 -13.85 -7.05 2.64
CA ILE A 140 -12.69 -7.47 3.43
C ILE A 140 -11.63 -8.06 2.50
N SER A 141 -11.99 -8.99 1.62
CA SER A 141 -11.06 -9.61 0.65
C SER A 141 -10.35 -8.56 -0.22
N ILE A 142 -11.10 -7.65 -0.84
CA ILE A 142 -10.60 -6.57 -1.70
C ILE A 142 -9.59 -5.70 -0.96
N LEU A 143 -9.94 -5.23 0.24
CA LEU A 143 -9.12 -4.31 1.01
C LEU A 143 -7.87 -4.99 1.60
N CYS A 144 -8.02 -6.22 2.10
CA CYS A 144 -6.90 -7.00 2.63
C CYS A 144 -5.87 -7.34 1.54
N ARG A 145 -6.33 -7.55 0.30
CA ARG A 145 -5.47 -7.83 -0.87
C ARG A 145 -4.89 -6.58 -1.52
N GLY A 146 -5.35 -5.39 -1.15
CA GLY A 146 -4.96 -4.14 -1.78
C GLY A 146 -5.44 -3.99 -3.23
N GLU A 147 -6.53 -4.68 -3.60
CA GLU A 147 -7.09 -4.60 -4.96
C GLU A 147 -7.73 -3.23 -5.26
N ALA A 148 -8.15 -2.52 -4.21
CA ALA A 148 -8.75 -1.19 -4.31
C ALA A 148 -8.30 -0.30 -3.15
N SER A 149 -8.24 1.00 -3.39
CA SER A 149 -7.98 2.03 -2.38
C SER A 149 -9.18 2.22 -1.44
N GLY A 150 -10.39 1.92 -1.91
CA GLY A 150 -11.61 1.98 -1.12
C GLY A 150 -12.75 1.17 -1.74
N VAL A 151 -13.73 0.84 -0.90
CA VAL A 151 -14.93 0.09 -1.30
C VAL A 151 -16.19 0.82 -0.84
N VAL A 152 -17.22 0.82 -1.67
CA VAL A 152 -18.54 1.33 -1.33
C VAL A 152 -19.56 0.20 -1.40
N ILE A 153 -20.32 0.00 -0.34
CA ILE A 153 -21.38 -1.01 -0.27
C ILE A 153 -22.73 -0.29 -0.36
N LEU A 154 -23.54 -0.63 -1.37
CA LEU A 154 -24.90 -0.15 -1.51
C LEU A 154 -25.88 -1.20 -0.97
N THR A 155 -26.54 -0.90 0.15
CA THR A 155 -27.43 -1.82 0.86
C THR A 155 -28.53 -1.05 1.58
N ASP A 156 -29.67 -1.69 1.79
CA ASP A 156 -30.75 -1.21 2.67
C ASP A 156 -30.41 -1.28 4.17
N ARG A 157 -29.26 -1.86 4.55
CA ARG A 157 -28.80 -2.00 5.95
C ARG A 157 -27.34 -1.51 6.12
N PRO A 158 -27.05 -0.22 5.87
CA PRO A 158 -25.68 0.27 5.82
C PRO A 158 -24.95 0.23 7.17
N GLU A 159 -25.65 0.41 8.29
CA GLU A 159 -25.07 0.33 9.64
C GLU A 159 -24.64 -1.08 10.00
N GLU A 160 -25.44 -2.08 9.62
CA GLU A 160 -25.14 -3.50 9.82
C GLU A 160 -23.91 -3.91 9.00
N ALA A 161 -23.88 -3.53 7.71
CA ALA A 161 -22.74 -3.77 6.83
C ALA A 161 -21.45 -3.15 7.38
N ALA A 162 -21.51 -1.90 7.84
CA ALA A 162 -20.36 -1.22 8.43
C ALA A 162 -19.90 -1.91 9.72
N CYS A 163 -20.84 -2.32 10.58
CA CYS A 163 -20.55 -3.03 11.82
C CYS A 163 -19.82 -4.36 11.56
N PHE A 164 -20.30 -5.17 10.60
CA PHE A 164 -19.66 -6.43 10.25
C PHE A 164 -18.31 -6.25 9.59
N ALA A 165 -18.17 -5.27 8.68
CA ALA A 165 -16.91 -4.97 8.03
C ALA A 165 -15.82 -4.53 9.05
N ASN A 166 -16.19 -3.70 10.04
CA ASN A 166 -15.28 -3.25 11.11
C ASN A 166 -14.80 -4.37 12.05
N ARG A 167 -15.36 -5.59 11.98
CA ARG A 167 -14.80 -6.73 12.72
C ARG A 167 -13.42 -7.14 12.21
N ASN A 168 -13.06 -6.72 11.00
CA ASN A 168 -11.71 -6.87 10.48
C ASN A 168 -10.88 -5.60 10.76
N HIS A 169 -9.75 -5.76 11.44
CA HIS A 169 -8.84 -4.67 11.82
C HIS A 169 -8.26 -3.85 10.66
N GLN A 170 -8.25 -4.39 9.43
CA GLN A 170 -7.78 -3.67 8.24
C GLN A 170 -8.87 -2.82 7.57
N VAL A 171 -10.12 -2.97 8.00
CA VAL A 171 -11.27 -2.26 7.44
C VAL A 171 -11.76 -1.19 8.42
N ARG A 172 -11.92 0.02 7.91
CA ARG A 172 -12.51 1.16 8.59
C ARG A 172 -13.75 1.55 7.81
N ALA A 173 -14.84 0.86 8.10
CA ALA A 173 -16.13 1.04 7.47
C ALA A 173 -16.96 2.09 8.20
N VAL A 174 -17.61 2.96 7.43
CA VAL A 174 -18.56 3.95 7.96
C VAL A 174 -19.89 3.88 7.21
N ALA A 175 -20.99 4.00 7.93
CA ALA A 175 -22.30 4.23 7.36
C ALA A 175 -22.59 5.74 7.35
N THR A 176 -22.99 6.29 6.22
CA THR A 176 -23.39 7.70 6.14
C THR A 176 -24.34 7.95 4.98
N LEU A 177 -25.12 9.01 5.08
CA LEU A 177 -25.99 9.49 3.99
C LEU A 177 -25.61 10.92 3.56
N SER A 178 -24.60 11.53 4.18
CA SER A 178 -24.27 12.94 3.99
C SER A 178 -22.82 13.14 3.53
N ALA A 179 -22.66 13.89 2.44
CA ALA A 179 -21.35 14.26 1.91
C ALA A 179 -20.53 15.10 2.90
N ASP A 180 -21.18 15.95 3.70
CA ASP A 180 -20.48 16.76 4.70
C ASP A 180 -20.02 15.92 5.88
N ARG A 181 -20.84 14.95 6.30
CA ARG A 181 -20.41 13.97 7.30
C ARG A 181 -19.24 13.14 6.77
N MET A 182 -19.25 12.76 5.51
CA MET A 182 -18.15 12.02 4.87
C MET A 182 -16.82 12.80 4.94
N LYS A 183 -16.82 14.11 4.67
CA LYS A 183 -15.62 14.97 4.78
C LYS A 183 -15.05 14.95 6.20
N GLN A 184 -15.91 15.07 7.22
CA GLN A 184 -15.49 15.00 8.62
C GLN A 184 -14.88 13.63 8.96
N LEU A 185 -15.52 12.55 8.51
CA LEU A 185 -15.06 11.17 8.73
C LEU A 185 -13.73 10.89 8.01
N LYS A 186 -13.49 11.47 6.83
CA LYS A 186 -12.19 11.40 6.15
C LYS A 186 -11.07 11.96 7.02
N THR A 187 -11.29 13.09 7.69
CA THR A 187 -10.28 13.70 8.56
C THR A 187 -10.06 12.91 9.85
N SER A 188 -11.12 12.39 10.47
CA SER A 188 -11.03 11.76 11.79
C SER A 188 -10.72 10.27 11.76
N LEU A 189 -11.26 9.52 10.80
CA LEU A 189 -11.21 8.05 10.77
C LEU A 189 -10.52 7.48 9.52
N GLN A 190 -10.34 8.28 8.47
CA GLN A 190 -9.77 7.84 7.19
C GLN A 190 -10.38 6.49 6.71
N PRO A 191 -11.72 6.44 6.54
CA PRO A 191 -12.40 5.20 6.18
C PRO A 191 -11.97 4.72 4.79
N ASN A 192 -11.81 3.40 4.66
CA ASN A 192 -11.55 2.71 3.40
C ASN A 192 -12.75 1.87 2.92
N ALA A 193 -13.83 1.82 3.71
CA ALA A 193 -15.11 1.26 3.31
C ALA A 193 -16.24 2.23 3.67
N VAL A 194 -17.22 2.37 2.77
CA VAL A 194 -18.37 3.26 3.00
C VAL A 194 -19.65 2.52 2.65
N CYS A 195 -20.59 2.46 3.58
CA CYS A 195 -21.88 1.80 3.42
C CYS A 195 -22.96 2.86 3.27
N LEU A 196 -23.76 2.75 2.20
CA LEU A 196 -24.82 3.72 1.86
C LEU A 196 -26.11 2.98 1.56
N ASP A 197 -27.24 3.58 1.92
CA ASP A 197 -28.54 3.17 1.39
C ASP A 197 -28.92 4.05 0.19
N PRO A 198 -28.90 3.49 -1.04
CA PRO A 198 -29.20 4.28 -2.23
C PRO A 198 -30.69 4.64 -2.35
N GLN A 199 -31.59 4.00 -1.60
CA GLN A 199 -33.02 4.32 -1.66
C GLN A 199 -33.36 5.66 -0.99
N ASN A 200 -32.55 6.05 0.00
CA ASN A 200 -32.72 7.26 0.78
C ASN A 200 -31.92 8.44 0.23
N LEU A 201 -31.33 8.31 -0.97
CA LEU A 201 -30.47 9.34 -1.56
C LEU A 201 -31.01 9.78 -2.92
N SER A 202 -31.10 11.09 -3.10
CA SER A 202 -31.32 11.70 -4.40
C SER A 202 -30.06 11.61 -5.27
N TYR A 203 -30.23 11.81 -6.58
CA TYR A 203 -29.11 11.87 -7.53
C TYR A 203 -28.06 12.92 -7.12
N MET A 204 -28.49 14.09 -6.63
CA MET A 204 -27.57 15.16 -6.23
C MET A 204 -26.78 14.80 -4.97
N GLU A 205 -27.39 14.13 -4.00
CA GLU A 205 -26.71 13.68 -2.78
C GLU A 205 -25.69 12.59 -3.08
N LEU A 206 -26.04 11.61 -3.91
CA LEU A 206 -25.11 10.60 -4.39
C LEU A 206 -23.91 11.23 -5.09
N ARG A 207 -24.16 12.17 -6.00
CA ARG A 207 -23.09 12.89 -6.72
C ARG A 207 -22.15 13.65 -5.78
N GLN A 208 -22.71 14.30 -4.75
CA GLN A 208 -21.91 14.99 -3.74
C GLN A 208 -21.09 14.01 -2.89
N LEU A 209 -21.67 12.86 -2.52
CA LEU A 209 -20.97 11.78 -1.81
C LEU A 209 -19.80 11.24 -2.65
N TRP A 210 -20.01 10.96 -3.94
CA TRP A 210 -18.95 10.46 -4.82
C TRP A 210 -17.78 11.43 -4.94
N ARG A 211 -18.08 12.73 -5.10
CA ARG A 211 -17.04 13.78 -5.10
C ARG A 211 -16.32 13.89 -3.76
N ALA A 212 -17.01 13.62 -2.67
CA ALA A 212 -16.40 13.59 -1.35
C ALA A 212 -15.56 12.33 -1.12
N LEU A 213 -15.66 11.28 -1.97
CA LEU A 213 -14.89 10.04 -1.88
C LEU A 213 -13.63 10.05 -2.76
N SER A 214 -13.71 10.61 -3.97
CA SER A 214 -12.53 11.00 -4.76
C SER A 214 -11.68 12.06 -4.06
#